data_AF-A0A9X3R2G0-F1
#
_entry.id   AF-A0A9X3R2G0-F1
#
_cell.length_a   1.000
_cell.length_b   1.000
_cell.length_c   1.000
_cell.angle_alpha   90.00
_cell.angle_beta   90.00
_cell.angle_gamma   90.00
#
_symmetry.space_group_name_H-M   'P 1'
#
loop_
_entity.id
_entity.type
_entity.pdbx_description
1 polymer ?
#
loop_
_entity_poly.entity_id
_entity_poly.type
_entity_poly.pdbx_seq_one_letter_code
_entity_poly.pdbx_strand_id
1 'polypeptide(L)'
;AAVLSEIASRALSPAINDPGTAIDVISRAIRVLSVWDLQDSKIKVVYPRLFVTPIRLEDLFDDLFVPIARDGASIIEVGLRLQKAFLTLSKFGDVEFKKIAMLHATSALKRAEATAMIDEDLARLRHTAELLSKNLS
;
A
#
# COMPACT_ATOMS: atom_id res chain seq x y z
N ALA A 1 6.48 9.18 -5.14
CA ALA A 1 5.17 8.64 -4.71
C ALA A 1 4.07 9.69 -4.65
N ALA A 2 4.37 10.91 -4.17
CA ALA A 2 3.39 11.98 -3.95
C ALA A 2 2.32 12.16 -5.03
N VAL A 3 2.68 12.23 -6.33
CA VAL A 3 1.72 12.45 -7.42
C VAL A 3 0.69 11.32 -7.57
N LEU A 4 1.12 10.05 -7.45
CA LEU A 4 0.19 8.92 -7.53
C LEU A 4 -0.80 8.97 -6.36
N SER A 5 -0.29 9.19 -5.15
CA SER A 5 -1.09 9.33 -3.95
C SER A 5 -2.09 10.49 -4.04
N GLU A 6 -1.65 11.65 -4.54
CA GLU A 6 -2.50 12.83 -4.76
C GLU A 6 -3.62 12.55 -5.78
N ILE A 7 -3.32 11.88 -6.89
CA ILE A 7 -4.33 11.50 -7.89
C ILE A 7 -5.39 10.59 -7.25
N ALA A 8 -4.98 9.58 -6.50
CA ALA A 8 -5.91 8.68 -5.82
C ALA A 8 -6.73 9.41 -4.75
N SER A 9 -6.11 10.18 -3.87
CA SER A 9 -6.80 10.97 -2.85
C SER A 9 -7.77 11.98 -3.45
N ARG A 10 -7.41 12.64 -4.55
CA ARG A 10 -8.31 13.57 -5.26
C ARG A 10 -9.50 12.83 -5.86
N ALA A 11 -9.27 11.66 -6.45
CA ALA A 11 -10.35 10.81 -6.97
C ALA A 11 -11.32 10.37 -5.85
N LEU A 12 -10.80 10.08 -4.65
CA LEU A 12 -11.60 9.68 -3.48
C LEU A 12 -12.27 10.85 -2.76
N SER A 13 -11.97 12.10 -3.12
CA SER A 13 -12.57 13.26 -2.47
C SER A 13 -14.10 13.27 -2.62
N PRO A 14 -14.85 13.85 -1.66
CA PRO A 14 -16.32 13.90 -1.72
C PRO A 14 -16.88 14.52 -3.01
N ALA A 15 -16.13 15.42 -3.64
CA ALA A 15 -16.54 16.09 -4.87
C ALA A 15 -16.42 15.21 -6.13
N ILE A 16 -15.48 14.26 -6.14
CA ILE A 16 -15.19 13.41 -7.31
C ILE A 16 -15.77 12.01 -7.13
N ASN A 17 -15.57 11.40 -5.96
CA ASN A 17 -16.08 10.07 -5.60
C ASN A 17 -15.85 8.99 -6.68
N ASP A 18 -14.63 8.93 -7.22
CA ASP A 18 -14.20 7.95 -8.22
C ASP A 18 -13.22 6.94 -7.60
N PRO A 19 -13.73 5.85 -6.99
CA PRO A 19 -12.88 4.79 -6.46
C PRO A 19 -12.15 4.00 -7.56
N GLY A 20 -12.63 4.04 -8.81
CA GLY A 20 -12.01 3.33 -9.93
C GLY A 20 -10.60 3.84 -10.22
N THR A 21 -10.43 5.16 -10.25
CA THR A 21 -9.11 5.79 -10.41
C THR A 21 -8.18 5.44 -9.25
N ALA A 22 -8.65 5.46 -8.01
CA ALA A 22 -7.82 5.07 -6.86
C ALA A 22 -7.35 3.61 -6.93
N ILE A 23 -8.23 2.70 -7.38
CA ILE A 23 -7.90 1.29 -7.60
C ILE A 23 -6.85 1.10 -8.70
N ASP A 24 -6.93 1.87 -9.79
CA ASP A 24 -5.90 1.85 -10.84
C ASP A 24 -4.56 2.35 -10.30
N VAL A 25 -4.55 3.44 -9.53
CA VAL A 25 -3.35 3.95 -8.86
C VAL A 25 -2.72 2.89 -7.95
N ILE A 26 -3.51 2.21 -7.10
CA ILE A 26 -3.00 1.11 -6.26
C ILE A 26 -2.34 0.03 -7.12
N SER A 27 -2.95 -0.32 -8.26
CA SER A 27 -2.41 -1.31 -9.18
C SER A 27 -1.07 -0.89 -9.79
N ARG A 28 -0.91 0.39 -10.13
CA ARG A 28 0.35 0.96 -10.63
C ARG A 28 1.41 1.01 -9.53
N ALA A 29 1.04 1.37 -8.30
CA ALA A 29 1.94 1.38 -7.15
C ALA A 29 2.56 0.00 -6.92
N ILE A 30 1.76 -1.08 -7.02
CA ILE A 30 2.28 -2.46 -6.93
C ILE A 30 3.33 -2.74 -8.00
N ARG A 31 3.10 -2.32 -9.26
CA ARG A 31 4.05 -2.54 -10.36
C ARG A 31 5.37 -1.78 -10.13
N VAL A 32 5.30 -0.55 -9.64
CA VAL A 32 6.49 0.23 -9.28
C VAL A 32 7.27 -0.45 -8.16
N LEU A 33 6.59 -0.94 -7.13
CA LEU A 33 7.22 -1.63 -6.01
C LEU A 33 7.72 -3.03 -6.38
N SER A 34 7.15 -3.69 -7.40
CA SER A 34 7.59 -5.03 -7.82
C SER A 34 8.97 -5.07 -8.46
N VAL A 35 9.46 -3.92 -8.94
CA VAL A 35 10.83 -3.77 -9.48
C VAL A 35 11.78 -3.15 -8.47
N TRP A 36 11.35 -3.03 -7.21
CA TRP A 36 12.20 -2.57 -6.12
C TRP A 36 13.26 -3.64 -5.83
N ASP A 37 14.45 -3.42 -6.39
CA ASP A 37 15.58 -4.30 -6.19
C ASP A 37 16.30 -3.93 -4.87
N LEU A 38 16.48 -4.93 -4.02
CA LEU A 38 17.22 -4.81 -2.76
C LEU A 38 18.72 -5.14 -2.94
N GLN A 39 19.17 -5.39 -4.16
CA GLN A 39 20.56 -5.74 -4.48
C GLN A 39 21.15 -4.81 -5.55
N ASP A 40 22.27 -4.14 -5.25
CA ASP A 40 23.55 -4.73 -5.61
C ASP A 40 24.69 -4.09 -4.79
N SER A 41 25.37 -4.94 -4.03
CA SER A 41 26.58 -4.62 -3.25
C SER A 41 27.83 -4.46 -4.13
N LYS A 42 27.66 -4.30 -5.45
CA LYS A 42 28.73 -4.09 -6.44
C LYS A 42 28.54 -2.88 -7.33
N ILE A 43 27.81 -1.85 -6.89
CA ILE A 43 27.78 -0.58 -7.63
C ILE A 43 29.17 0.08 -7.54
N LYS A 44 29.89 0.12 -8.67
CA LYS A 44 31.13 0.89 -8.78
C LYS A 44 30.81 2.36 -8.53
N VAL A 45 31.25 2.89 -7.39
CA VAL A 45 31.00 4.30 -7.02
C VAL A 45 31.74 5.22 -7.99
N VAL A 46 31.00 5.85 -8.90
CA VAL A 46 31.54 6.80 -9.90
C VAL A 46 31.78 8.18 -9.28
N TYR A 47 31.02 8.55 -8.23
CA TYR A 47 31.06 9.87 -7.60
C TYR A 47 31.20 9.76 -6.07
N PRO A 48 32.43 9.59 -5.53
CA PRO A 48 32.65 9.34 -4.10
C PRO A 48 32.35 10.54 -3.16
N ARG A 49 32.08 11.73 -3.71
CA ARG A 49 31.73 12.94 -2.95
C ARG A 49 30.24 13.28 -2.99
N LEU A 50 29.43 12.52 -3.73
CA LEU A 50 27.99 12.72 -3.80
C LEU A 50 27.32 11.79 -2.79
N PHE A 51 26.72 12.38 -1.76
CA PHE A 51 25.94 11.65 -0.76
C PHE A 51 24.46 11.92 -1.00
N VAL A 52 23.68 10.86 -1.18
CA VAL A 52 22.22 10.93 -1.28
C VAL A 52 21.66 9.94 -0.28
N THR A 53 20.71 10.39 0.55
CA THR A 53 20.02 9.51 1.49
C THR A 53 19.22 8.46 0.71
N PRO A 54 19.34 7.15 1.02
CA PRO A 54 18.56 6.13 0.36
C PRO A 54 17.07 6.37 0.64
N ILE A 55 16.22 6.12 -0.36
CA ILE A 55 14.78 6.12 -0.17
C ILE A 55 14.45 4.92 0.71
N ARG A 56 13.87 5.19 1.88
CA ARG A 56 13.44 4.15 2.80
C ARG A 56 12.13 3.54 2.32
N LEU A 57 12.04 2.22 2.44
CA LEU A 57 10.87 1.50 1.97
C LEU A 57 9.61 1.87 2.79
N GLU A 58 9.77 2.12 4.09
CA GLU A 58 8.68 2.56 4.95
C GLU A 58 8.09 3.89 4.48
N ASP A 59 8.94 4.90 4.27
CA ASP A 59 8.54 6.24 3.86
C ASP A 59 7.80 6.18 2.51
N LEU A 60 8.25 5.31 1.60
CA LEU A 60 7.61 5.12 0.30
C LEU A 60 6.22 4.48 0.42
N PHE A 61 6.04 3.50 1.31
CA PHE A 61 4.74 2.89 1.57
C PHE A 61 3.78 3.87 2.25
N ASP A 62 4.27 4.66 3.21
CA ASP A 62 3.50 5.72 3.86
C ASP A 62 2.98 6.72 2.84
N ASP A 63 3.87 7.25 2.00
CA ASP A 63 3.51 8.22 0.94
C ASP A 63 2.47 7.66 -0.04
N LEU A 64 2.59 6.39 -0.43
CA LEU A 64 1.72 5.77 -1.44
C LEU A 64 0.36 5.38 -0.87
N PHE A 65 0.32 4.75 0.29
CA PHE A 65 -0.87 4.02 0.73
C PHE A 65 -1.63 4.67 1.87
N VAL A 66 -0.97 5.46 2.73
CA VAL A 66 -1.67 6.05 3.89
C VAL A 66 -2.76 7.03 3.47
N PRO A 67 -2.54 7.96 2.52
CA PRO A 67 -3.59 8.87 2.07
C PRO A 67 -4.77 8.12 1.44
N ILE A 68 -4.49 7.12 0.60
CA ILE A 68 -5.51 6.29 -0.05
C ILE A 68 -6.32 5.49 0.98
N ALA A 69 -5.64 4.87 1.95
CA ALA A 69 -6.28 4.09 3.01
C ALA A 69 -7.11 4.95 3.97
N ARG A 70 -6.73 6.23 4.15
CA ARG A 70 -7.52 7.20 4.92
C ARG A 70 -8.75 7.65 4.15
N ASP A 71 -8.56 8.10 2.92
CA ASP A 71 -9.62 8.73 2.13
C ASP A 71 -10.63 7.70 1.60
N GLY A 72 -10.17 6.47 1.34
CA GLY A 72 -11.01 5.35 0.91
C GLY A 72 -11.48 4.43 2.04
N ALA A 73 -11.32 4.82 3.30
CA ALA A 73 -11.57 3.95 4.45
C ALA A 73 -13.00 3.39 4.49
N SER A 74 -13.99 4.17 4.05
CA SER A 74 -15.41 3.79 4.01
C SER A 74 -15.85 3.19 2.66
N ILE A 75 -14.93 2.91 1.75
CA ILE A 75 -15.22 2.39 0.41
C ILE A 75 -14.68 0.95 0.29
N ILE A 76 -15.59 -0.01 0.23
CA ILE A 76 -15.26 -1.44 0.31
C ILE A 76 -14.35 -1.89 -0.82
N GLU A 77 -14.56 -1.40 -2.04
CA GLU A 77 -13.76 -1.75 -3.21
C GLU A 77 -12.29 -1.32 -3.04
N VAL A 78 -12.07 -0.13 -2.47
CA VAL A 78 -10.73 0.41 -2.20
C VAL A 78 -10.07 -0.40 -1.08
N GLY A 79 -10.79 -0.66 0.02
CA GLY A 79 -10.31 -1.48 1.12
C GLY A 79 -9.88 -2.88 0.66
N LEU A 80 -10.72 -3.57 -0.12
CA LEU A 80 -10.40 -4.89 -0.67
C LEU A 80 -9.21 -4.85 -1.61
N ARG A 81 -9.09 -3.79 -2.43
CA ARG A 81 -7.95 -3.63 -3.32
C ARG A 81 -6.65 -3.44 -2.55
N LEU A 82 -6.67 -2.63 -1.48
CA LEU A 82 -5.53 -2.42 -0.59
C LEU A 82 -5.10 -3.72 0.09
N GLN A 83 -6.03 -4.49 0.68
CA GLN A 83 -5.69 -5.77 1.32
C GLN A 83 -5.03 -6.75 0.33
N LYS A 84 -5.59 -6.87 -0.88
CA LYS A 84 -4.99 -7.69 -1.95
C LYS A 84 -3.65 -7.15 -2.43
N ALA A 85 -3.47 -5.84 -2.47
CA ALA A 85 -2.20 -5.20 -2.82
C ALA A 85 -1.12 -5.56 -1.80
N PHE A 86 -1.40 -5.40 -0.51
CA PHE A 86 -0.47 -5.76 0.55
C PHE A 86 -0.18 -7.27 0.58
N LEU A 87 -1.16 -8.12 0.31
CA LEU A 87 -0.92 -9.58 0.17
C LEU A 87 0.05 -9.90 -0.98
N THR A 88 -0.04 -9.13 -2.06
CA THR A 88 0.84 -9.30 -3.21
C THR A 88 2.24 -8.80 -2.87
N LEU A 89 2.33 -7.59 -2.31
CA LEU A 89 3.59 -6.97 -1.91
C LEU A 89 4.31 -7.75 -0.80
N SER A 90 3.59 -8.40 0.11
CA SER A 90 4.18 -9.24 1.16
C SER A 90 4.88 -10.49 0.63
N LYS A 91 4.66 -10.82 -0.64
CA LYS A 91 5.33 -11.92 -1.36
C LYS A 91 6.52 -11.42 -2.20
N PHE A 92 6.74 -10.12 -2.28
CA PHE A 92 7.88 -9.52 -2.95
C PHE A 92 9.00 -9.25 -1.95
N GLY A 93 10.24 -9.25 -2.45
CA GLY A 93 11.40 -8.85 -1.68
C GLY A 93 11.73 -9.76 -0.50
N ASP A 94 12.43 -9.19 0.47
CA ASP A 94 12.91 -9.85 1.67
C ASP A 94 11.91 -9.72 2.84
N VAL A 95 12.39 -10.01 4.05
CA VAL A 95 11.60 -9.96 5.28
C VAL A 95 11.06 -8.54 5.57
N GLU A 96 11.76 -7.49 5.11
CA GLU A 96 11.37 -6.10 5.36
C GLU A 96 10.10 -5.74 4.58
N PHE A 97 10.03 -6.08 3.29
CA PHE A 97 8.83 -5.91 2.46
C PHE A 97 7.60 -6.56 3.10
N LYS A 98 7.77 -7.80 3.54
CA LYS A 98 6.70 -8.57 4.19
C LYS A 98 6.21 -7.86 5.45
N LYS A 99 7.12 -7.41 6.32
CA LYS A 99 6.79 -6.71 7.56
C LYS A 99 6.04 -5.40 7.29
N ILE A 100 6.53 -4.58 6.36
CA ILE A 100 5.91 -3.29 6.03
C ILE A 100 4.52 -3.53 5.43
N ALA A 101 4.38 -4.43 4.45
CA ALA A 101 3.09 -4.75 3.86
C ALA A 101 2.04 -5.19 4.92
N MET A 102 2.44 -5.99 5.92
CA MET A 102 1.55 -6.38 7.01
C MET A 102 1.13 -5.22 7.92
N LEU A 103 2.07 -4.31 8.25
CA LEU A 103 1.77 -3.13 9.05
C LEU A 103 0.72 -2.26 8.34
N HIS A 104 0.89 -2.03 7.04
CA HIS A 104 -0.06 -1.25 6.24
C HIS A 104 -1.41 -1.97 6.06
N ALA A 105 -1.42 -3.29 5.85
CA ALA A 105 -2.65 -4.08 5.79
C ALA A 105 -3.47 -3.96 7.08
N THR A 106 -2.80 -4.13 8.23
CA THR A 106 -3.42 -4.00 9.56
C THR A 106 -3.94 -2.59 9.79
N SER A 107 -3.14 -1.58 9.45
CA SER A 107 -3.48 -0.16 9.61
C SER A 107 -4.66 0.24 8.71
N ALA A 108 -4.72 -0.25 7.47
CA ALA A 108 -5.84 0.00 6.56
C ALA A 108 -7.13 -0.68 7.03
N LEU A 109 -7.05 -1.92 7.54
CA LEU A 109 -8.21 -2.60 8.13
C LEU A 109 -8.76 -1.82 9.33
N LYS A 110 -7.89 -1.38 10.25
CA LYS A 110 -8.30 -0.56 11.41
C LYS A 110 -9.01 0.73 11.01
N ARG A 111 -8.59 1.37 9.91
CA ARG A 111 -9.27 2.56 9.38
C ARG A 111 -10.67 2.21 8.89
N ALA A 112 -10.82 1.12 8.13
CA ALA A 112 -12.12 0.68 7.64
C ALA A 112 -13.07 0.30 8.79
N GLU A 113 -12.57 -0.40 9.82
CA GLU A 113 -13.33 -0.75 11.03
C GLU A 113 -13.79 0.47 11.84
N ALA A 114 -13.10 1.60 11.71
CA ALA A 114 -13.48 2.86 12.36
C ALA A 114 -14.54 3.64 11.56
N THR A 115 -15.01 3.12 10.43
CA THR A 115 -16.07 3.74 9.61
C THR A 115 -17.44 3.14 9.88
N ALA A 116 -18.48 3.71 9.29
CA ALA A 116 -19.86 3.20 9.38
C ALA A 116 -20.19 2.12 8.32
N MET A 117 -19.20 1.32 7.87
CA MET A 117 -19.46 0.18 6.99
C MET A 117 -20.37 -0.85 7.67
N ILE A 118 -21.17 -1.55 6.87
CA ILE A 118 -21.96 -2.68 7.36
C ILE A 118 -21.06 -3.86 7.73
N ASP A 119 -21.54 -4.70 8.64
CA ASP A 119 -20.77 -5.84 9.16
C ASP A 119 -20.36 -6.83 8.07
N GLU A 120 -21.18 -7.02 7.03
CA GLU A 120 -20.87 -7.91 5.91
C GLU A 120 -19.63 -7.45 5.14
N ASP A 121 -19.51 -6.15 4.88
CA ASP A 121 -18.36 -5.57 4.18
C ASP A 121 -17.10 -5.63 5.05
N LEU A 122 -17.22 -5.33 6.35
CA LEU A 122 -16.13 -5.50 7.30
C LEU A 122 -15.68 -6.95 7.41
N ALA A 123 -16.61 -7.92 7.40
CA ALA A 123 -16.29 -9.34 7.41
C ALA A 123 -15.49 -9.74 6.17
N ARG A 124 -15.84 -9.23 4.98
CA ARG A 124 -15.08 -9.47 3.75
C ARG A 124 -13.67 -8.88 3.81
N LEU A 125 -13.49 -7.69 4.39
CA LEU A 125 -12.18 -7.07 4.59
C LEU A 125 -11.33 -7.87 5.58
N ARG A 126 -11.89 -8.24 6.73
CA ARG A 126 -11.23 -9.08 7.75
C ARG A 126 -10.77 -10.40 7.16
N HIS A 127 -11.66 -11.10 6.45
CA HIS A 127 -11.34 -12.35 5.79
C HIS A 127 -10.18 -12.20 4.81
N THR A 128 -10.17 -11.12 4.01
CA THR A 128 -9.07 -10.87 3.07
C THR A 128 -7.76 -10.55 3.79
N ALA A 129 -7.81 -9.78 4.88
CA ALA A 129 -6.64 -9.45 5.69
C ALA A 129 -6.05 -10.69 6.40
N GLU A 130 -6.89 -11.62 6.86
CA GLU A 130 -6.44 -12.90 7.44
C GLU A 130 -5.65 -13.78 6.45
N LEU A 131 -5.87 -13.62 5.14
CA LEU A 131 -5.07 -14.33 4.16
C LEU A 131 -3.59 -13.89 4.21
N LEU A 132 -3.27 -12.66 4.63
CA LEU A 132 -1.87 -12.29 4.89
C LEU A 132 -1.31 -13.05 6.09
N SER A 133 -2.07 -13.11 7.20
CA SER A 133 -1.56 -13.72 8.44
C SER A 133 -1.37 -15.24 8.31
N LYS A 134 -2.22 -15.92 7.54
CA LYS A 134 -2.10 -17.37 7.27
C LYS A 134 -0.93 -17.74 6.36
N ASN A 135 -0.44 -16.82 5.53
CA ASN A 135 0.75 -17.03 4.70
C ASN A 135 2.08 -16.82 5.48
N LEU A 136 2.03 -16.77 6.82
CA LEU A 136 3.20 -16.72 7.70
C LEU A 136 3.54 -18.06 8.38
N SER A 137 2.59 -18.99 8.48
CA SER A 137 2.79 -20.34 9.04
C SER A 137 3.24 -21.32 7.97
#